data_AF-A0A7R8W0P0-F1
#
_entry.id   AF-A0A7R8W0P0-F1
#
_cell.length_a   1.000
_cell.length_b   1.000
_cell.length_c   1.000
_cell.angle_alpha   90.00
_cell.angle_beta   90.00
_cell.angle_gamma   90.00
#
_symmetry.space_group_name_H-M   'P 1'
#
loop_
_entity.id
_entity.type
_entity.pdbx_description
1 polymer ?
#
loop_
_entity_poly.entity_id
_entity_poly.type
_entity_poly.pdbx_seq_one_letter_code
_entity_poly.pdbx_strand_id
1 'polypeptide(L)' 'GGGKAASSLHVARSICRRAERCVIPLVRTGDVDRETQVYLNRLSDFLLTVSRVATRLDKKDESIYIPRPET' A
#
# COMPACT_ATOMS: atom_id res chain seq x y z
N GLY A 1 8.90 1.38 8.58
CA GLY A 1 9.29 0.13 7.88
C GLY A 1 10.32 -0.58 8.73
N GLY A 2 10.17 -1.89 8.97
CA GLY A 2 10.98 -2.64 9.93
C GLY A 2 12.17 -3.40 9.34
N GLY A 3 12.07 -3.98 8.14
CA GLY A 3 13.13 -4.79 7.51
C GLY A 3 13.22 -4.60 5.99
N LYS A 4 14.19 -5.24 5.31
CA LYS A 4 14.35 -5.08 3.84
C LYS A 4 13.09 -5.51 3.09
N ALA A 5 12.51 -6.65 3.47
CA ALA A 5 11.27 -7.16 2.89
C ALA A 5 10.10 -6.19 3.12
N ALA A 6 9.88 -5.75 4.37
CA ALA A 6 8.83 -4.80 4.71
C ALA A 6 8.97 -3.45 3.98
N SER A 7 10.19 -2.91 3.90
CA SER A 7 10.46 -1.67 3.17
C SER A 7 10.17 -1.82 1.67
N SER A 8 10.59 -2.92 1.04
CA SER A 8 10.24 -3.21 -0.35
C SER A 8 8.73 -3.33 -0.56
N LEU A 9 8.01 -3.94 0.38
CA LEU A 9 6.54 -4.05 0.33
C LEU A 9 5.84 -2.71 0.51
N HIS A 10 6.36 -1.82 1.37
CA HIS A 10 5.86 -0.44 1.47
C HIS A 10 6.08 0.35 0.17
N VAL A 11 7.24 0.17 -0.49
CA VAL A 11 7.49 0.78 -1.81
C VAL A 11 6.51 0.24 -2.84
N ALA A 12 6.30 -1.07 -2.90
CA ALA A 12 5.31 -1.69 -3.78
C ALA A 12 3.90 -1.12 -3.53
N ARG A 13 3.49 -0.96 -2.27
CA ARG A 13 2.21 -0.33 -1.91
C ARG A 13 2.08 1.09 -2.46
N SER A 14 3.13 1.90 -2.34
CA SER A 14 3.15 3.27 -2.89
C SER A 14 3.02 3.28 -4.42
N ILE A 15 3.65 2.32 -5.10
CA ILE A 15 3.51 2.14 -6.55
C ILE A 15 2.08 1.72 -6.92
N CYS A 16 1.47 0.79 -6.19
CA CYS A 16 0.09 0.38 -6.40
C CYS A 16 -0.89 1.55 -6.23
N ARG A 17 -0.72 2.38 -5.19
CA ARG A 17 -1.54 3.60 -5.00
C ARG A 17 -1.32 4.62 -6.11
N ARG A 18 -0.11 4.71 -6.68
CA ARG A 18 0.15 5.54 -7.86
C ARG A 18 -0.57 4.99 -9.09
N ALA A 19 -0.51 3.69 -9.33
CA ALA A 19 -1.23 3.03 -10.43
C ALA A 19 -2.75 3.21 -10.30
N GLU A 20 -3.30 3.07 -9.09
CA GLU A 20 -4.72 3.34 -8.79
C GLU A 20 -5.12 4.75 -9.25
N ARG A 21 -4.33 5.77 -8.92
CA ARG A 21 -4.59 7.16 -9.35
C ARG A 21 -4.55 7.34 -10.87
N CYS A 22 -3.67 6.63 -11.57
CA CYS A 22 -3.61 6.66 -13.04
C CYS A 22 -4.78 5.93 -13.69
N VAL A 23 -5.32 4.88 -13.05
CA VAL A 23 -6.44 4.09 -13.56
C VAL A 23 -7.79 4.76 -13.32
N ILE A 24 -7.95 5.55 -12.25
CA ILE A 24 -9.20 6.30 -11.98
C ILE A 24 -9.73 7.08 -13.21
N PRO A 25 -8.93 7.94 -13.90
CA PRO A 25 -9.43 8.64 -15.09
C PRO A 25 -9.79 7.68 -16.24
N LEU A 26 -9.02 6.60 -16.44
CA LEU A 26 -9.28 5.60 -17.49
C LEU A 26 -10.58 4.82 -17.25
N VAL A 27 -10.91 4.52 -15.99
CA VAL A 27 -12.18 3.90 -15.63
C VAL A 27 -13.34 4.89 -15.83
N ARG A 28 -13.11 6.19 -15.59
CA ARG A 28 -14.13 7.23 -15.84
C ARG A 28 -14.41 7.44 -17.32
N THR A 29 -13.41 7.28 -18.18
CA THR A 29 -13.58 7.36 -19.65
C THR A 29 -14.11 6.06 -20.26
N GLY A 30 -14.17 4.97 -19.48
CA GLY A 30 -14.64 3.66 -19.95
C GLY A 30 -13.56 2.83 -20.67
N ASP A 31 -12.31 3.29 -20.68
CA ASP A 31 -11.18 2.59 -21.32
C ASP A 31 -10.73 1.36 -20.51
N VAL A 32 -11.04 1.32 -19.21
CA VAL A 32 -10.68 0.25 -18.29
C VAL A 32 -11.89 -0.12 -17.42
N ASP A 33 -12.03 -1.41 -17.13
CA ASP A 33 -13.11 -1.91 -16.29
C ASP A 33 -12.95 -1.52 -14.81
N ARG A 34 -14.09 -1.31 -14.12
CA ARG A 34 -14.15 -0.90 -12.72
C ARG A 34 -13.50 -1.92 -11.78
N GLU A 35 -13.52 -3.21 -12.10
CA GLU A 35 -12.87 -4.26 -11.32
C GLU A 35 -11.36 -4.03 -11.21
N THR A 36 -10.74 -3.40 -12.22
CA THR A 36 -9.31 -3.05 -12.17
C THR A 36 -9.03 -2.04 -11.05
N GLN A 37 -9.90 -1.05 -10.87
CA GLN A 37 -9.80 -0.07 -9.78
C GLN A 37 -9.98 -0.75 -8.42
N VAL A 38 -10.98 -1.63 -8.30
CA VAL A 38 -11.26 -2.39 -7.07
C VAL A 38 -10.06 -3.28 -6.71
N TYR A 39 -9.49 -3.96 -7.70
CA TYR A 39 -8.32 -4.81 -7.53
C TYR A 39 -7.11 -4.03 -7.02
N LEU A 40 -6.77 -2.89 -7.64
CA LEU A 40 -5.62 -2.07 -7.21
C LEU A 40 -5.80 -1.55 -5.77
N ASN A 41 -7.02 -1.19 -5.41
CA ASN A 41 -7.36 -0.79 -4.04
C ASN A 41 -7.08 -1.93 -3.05
N ARG A 42 -7.60 -3.14 -3.33
CA ARG A 42 -7.40 -4.32 -2.48
C ARG A 42 -5.95 -4.79 -2.42
N LEU A 43 -5.24 -4.76 -3.55
CA LEU A 43 -3.83 -5.12 -3.62
C LEU A 43 -2.99 -4.21 -2.73
N SER A 44 -3.27 -2.91 -2.71
CA SER A 44 -2.54 -1.98 -1.86
C SER A 44 -2.69 -2.33 -0.38
N ASP A 45 -3.87 -2.75 0.08
CA ASP A 45 -4.16 -3.13 1.46
C ASP A 45 -3.57 -4.49 1.81
N PHE A 46 -3.61 -5.43 0.87
CA PHE A 46 -2.88 -6.68 0.98
C PHE A 46 -1.38 -6.44 1.20
N LEU A 47 -0.75 -5.56 0.42
CA LEU A 47 0.67 -5.23 0.57
C LEU A 47 1.01 -4.61 1.93
N LEU A 48 0.09 -3.85 2.53
CA LEU A 48 0.26 -3.35 3.90
C LEU A 48 0.26 -4.50 4.91
N THR A 49 -0.71 -5.41 4.80
CA THR A 49 -0.81 -6.58 5.68
C THR A 49 0.41 -7.48 5.55
N VAL A 50 0.86 -7.78 4.32
CA VAL A 50 2.07 -8.58 4.08
C VAL A 50 3.31 -7.87 4.60
N SER A 51 3.43 -6.54 4.48
CA SER A 51 4.54 -5.78 5.05
C SER A 51 4.64 -5.95 6.57
N ARG A 52 3.49 -5.94 7.27
CA ARG A 52 3.42 -6.18 8.70
C ARG A 52 3.80 -7.61 9.06
N VAL A 53 3.29 -8.59 8.33
CA VAL A 53 3.67 -10.00 8.52
C VAL A 53 5.17 -10.21 8.30
N ALA A 54 5.74 -9.63 7.23
CA ALA A 54 7.17 -9.69 6.96
C ALA A 54 8.01 -9.06 8.08
N THR A 55 7.57 -7.93 8.63
CA THR A 55 8.21 -7.28 9.78
C THR A 55 8.20 -8.20 11.02
N ARG A 56 7.09 -8.88 11.27
CA ARG A 56 6.93 -9.84 12.37
C ARG A 56 7.81 -11.08 12.19
N LEU A 57 7.93 -11.59 10.97
CA LEU A 57 8.82 -12.72 10.64
C LEU A 57 10.29 -12.38 10.82
N ASP A 58 10.69 -11.14 10.47
CA ASP A 58 12.04 -10.61 10.71
C ASP A 58 12.33 -10.33 12.20
N LYS A 59 11.36 -10.56 13.12
CA LYS A 59 11.45 -10.24 14.56
C LYS A 59 11.81 -8.77 14.82
N LYS A 60 11.34 -7.86 13.98
CA LYS A 60 11.57 -6.42 14.13
C LYS A 60 10.30 -5.72 14.58
N ASP A 61 10.48 -4.60 15.26
CA ASP A 61 9.38 -3.77 15.69
C ASP A 61 8.83 -2.91 14.56
N GLU A 62 7.51 -2.74 14.54
CA GLU A 62 6.84 -1.80 13.65
C GLU A 62 6.94 -0.40 14.26
N SER A 63 7.47 0.56 13.49
CA SER A 63 7.50 1.96 13.89
C SER A 63 6.09 2.55 13.84
N ILE A 64 5.44 2.70 15.00
CA ILE A 64 4.12 3.34 15.11
C ILE A 64 4.30 4.87 15.05
N TYR A 65 3.54 5.53 14.18
CA TYR A 65 3.53 6.99 14.11
C TYR A 65 2.75 7.55 15.31
N ILE A 66 3.42 8.42 16.09
CA ILE A 66 2.79 9.17 17.18
C ILE A 66 2.55 10.59 16.65
N PRO A 67 1.29 11.04 16.50
CA PRO A 67 1.01 12.39 16.05
C PRO A 67 1.55 13.41 17.07
N ARG A 68 2.05 14.55 16.58
CA ARG A 68 2.51 15.63 17.46
C ARG A 68 1.29 16.19 18.21
N PRO A 69 1.37 16.39 19.54
CA PRO A 69 0.28 17.04 20.27
C PRO A 69 0.03 18.44 19.68
N GLU A 70 -1.24 18.76 19.46
CA GLU A 70 -1.65 20.09 19.00
C GLU A 70 -1.37 21.09 20.14
N THR A 71 -0.57 22.12 19.84
CA THR A 71 -0.17 23.18 20.78
C THR A 71 -1.33 24.14 21.04
#